data_AF-A0A1A9B4D8-F1
#
_entry.id   AF-A0A1A9B4D8-F1
#
_cell.length_a   1.000
_cell.length_b   1.000
_cell.length_c   1.000
_cell.angle_alpha   90.00
_cell.angle_beta   90.00
_cell.angle_gamma   90.00
#
_symmetry.space_group_name_H-M   'P 1'
#
loop_
_entity.id
_entity.type
_entity.pdbx_description
1 polymer ?
#
loop_
_entity_poly.entity_id
_entity_poly.type
_entity_poly.pdbx_seq_one_letter_code
_entity_poly.pdbx_strand_id
1 'polypeptide(L)'
;MDSSPERREIQRKRRRFRLLLVGTVLAFALVSLLVGLMADGAFPGSWVERGDPPTGVAVTGGVLAVLGLVLEIVGLVGLVRSGSYRADRESRLWAVSFRRRRELARAVRRGVVDSPDDLPFLRTAAAQMVRLRRQIPIIGGLVTLNLGQLLLSLAPMWFLLFGVTSVMFAFASWQILRDAPRAEAFLREHPGDPAVTESTGSR
;
A
#
# COMPACT_ATOMS: atom_id res chain seq x y z
N MET A 1 -16.49 15.70 -30.81
CA MET A 1 -16.61 14.54 -29.89
C MET A 1 -15.96 14.91 -28.56
N ASP A 2 -16.79 15.06 -27.54
CA ASP A 2 -16.50 15.75 -26.28
C ASP A 2 -15.57 14.97 -25.35
N SER A 3 -14.31 15.40 -25.26
CA SER A 3 -13.32 14.95 -24.26
C SER A 3 -13.43 15.69 -22.92
N SER A 4 -14.46 16.53 -22.77
CA SER A 4 -14.65 17.45 -21.64
C SER A 4 -15.21 16.82 -20.35
N PRO A 5 -16.11 15.81 -20.36
CA PRO A 5 -16.65 15.22 -19.13
C PRO A 5 -15.69 14.20 -18.48
N GLU A 6 -15.00 13.37 -19.26
CA GLU A 6 -14.02 12.38 -18.74
C GLU A 6 -12.86 13.06 -17.99
N ARG A 7 -12.34 14.19 -18.51
CA ARG A 7 -11.27 14.94 -17.85
C ARG A 7 -11.70 15.48 -16.49
N ARG A 8 -12.95 15.90 -16.34
CA ARG A 8 -13.49 16.42 -15.07
C ARG A 8 -13.67 15.31 -14.02
N GLU A 9 -14.08 14.11 -14.41
CA GLU A 9 -14.17 12.97 -13.48
C GLU A 9 -12.80 12.48 -13.00
N ILE A 10 -11.82 12.40 -13.90
CA ILE A 10 -10.44 12.04 -13.54
C ILE A 10 -9.87 13.04 -12.53
N GLN A 11 -10.10 14.35 -12.73
CA GLN A 11 -9.66 15.38 -11.78
C GLN A 11 -10.33 15.25 -10.39
N ARG A 12 -11.65 14.95 -10.33
CA ARG A 12 -12.36 14.76 -9.05
C ARG A 12 -11.84 13.54 -8.28
N LYS A 13 -11.58 12.41 -8.96
CA LYS A 13 -10.99 11.22 -8.32
C LYS A 13 -9.56 11.47 -7.87
N ARG A 14 -8.77 12.23 -8.63
CA ARG A 14 -7.42 12.66 -8.25
C ARG A 14 -7.44 13.56 -7.01
N ARG A 15 -8.43 14.46 -6.89
CA ARG A 15 -8.65 15.28 -5.69
C ARG A 15 -9.05 14.42 -4.50
N ARG A 16 -9.91 13.40 -4.66
CA ARG A 16 -10.24 12.43 -3.60
C ARG A 16 -9.04 11.60 -3.17
N PHE A 17 -8.19 11.14 -4.09
CA PHE A 17 -6.96 10.42 -3.72
C PHE A 17 -5.95 11.32 -3.02
N ARG A 18 -5.80 12.58 -3.48
CA ARG A 18 -4.96 13.56 -2.79
C ARG A 18 -5.52 13.88 -1.40
N LEU A 19 -6.84 13.98 -1.25
CA LEU A 19 -7.51 14.11 0.05
C LEU A 19 -7.34 12.87 0.93
N LEU A 20 -7.33 11.66 0.35
CA LEU A 20 -7.03 10.44 1.08
C LEU A 20 -5.58 10.41 1.53
N LEU A 21 -4.63 10.74 0.65
CA LEU A 21 -3.21 10.81 0.99
C LEU A 21 -2.95 11.87 2.07
N VAL A 22 -3.50 13.08 1.88
CA VAL A 22 -3.45 14.16 2.88
C VAL A 22 -4.14 13.70 4.16
N GLY A 23 -5.27 13.01 4.07
CA GLY A 23 -5.98 12.43 5.20
C GLY A 23 -5.20 11.34 5.92
N THR A 24 -4.42 10.51 5.20
CA THR A 24 -3.53 9.51 5.78
C THR A 24 -2.36 10.18 6.47
N VAL A 25 -1.75 11.20 5.86
CA VAL A 25 -0.70 12.01 6.50
C VAL A 25 -1.25 12.74 7.73
N LEU A 26 -2.45 13.32 7.63
CA LEU A 26 -3.13 13.97 8.76
C LEU A 26 -3.45 12.95 9.85
N ALA A 27 -3.95 11.77 9.51
CA ALA A 27 -4.23 10.70 10.46
C ALA A 27 -2.94 10.23 11.13
N PHE A 28 -1.85 10.10 10.38
CA PHE A 28 -0.55 9.76 10.94
C PHE A 28 -0.06 10.85 11.89
N ALA A 29 -0.16 12.13 11.50
CA ALA A 29 0.16 13.27 12.35
C ALA A 29 -0.74 13.33 13.60
N LEU A 30 -2.04 13.01 13.46
CA LEU A 30 -2.99 12.96 14.57
C LEU A 30 -2.69 11.81 15.51
N VAL A 31 -2.29 10.65 14.98
CA VAL A 31 -1.83 9.50 15.78
C VAL A 31 -0.53 9.85 16.49
N SER A 32 0.44 10.48 15.82
CA SER A 32 1.68 10.97 16.46
C SER A 32 1.38 12.00 17.54
N LEU A 33 0.43 12.92 17.31
CA LEU A 33 -0.03 13.89 18.29
C LEU A 33 -0.73 13.21 19.48
N LEU A 34 -1.61 12.24 19.22
CA LEU A 34 -2.29 11.46 20.25
C LEU A 34 -1.30 10.65 21.09
N VAL A 35 -0.27 10.06 20.47
CA VAL A 35 0.82 9.39 21.17
C VAL A 35 1.60 10.38 22.03
N GLY A 36 1.85 11.60 21.55
CA GLY A 36 2.43 12.69 22.36
C GLY A 36 1.55 13.10 23.54
N LEU A 37 0.25 13.31 23.31
CA LEU A 37 -0.71 13.65 24.36
C LEU A 37 -0.93 12.51 25.38
N MET A 38 -0.79 11.26 24.94
CA MET A 38 -0.78 10.10 25.82
C MET A 38 0.47 10.07 26.71
N ALA A 39 1.62 10.52 26.19
CA ALA A 39 2.83 10.67 27.00
C ALA A 39 2.67 11.76 28.08
N ASP A 40 1.81 12.76 27.86
CA ASP A 40 1.46 13.81 28.84
C ASP A 40 0.35 13.38 29.84
N GLY A 41 -0.10 12.13 29.83
CA GLY A 41 -0.97 11.57 30.88
C GLY A 41 -2.48 11.83 30.74
N ALA A 42 -2.98 12.13 29.53
CA ALA A 42 -4.40 12.45 29.30
C ALA A 42 -5.39 11.26 29.40
N PHE A 43 -4.92 10.03 29.68
CA PHE A 43 -5.74 8.81 29.74
C PHE A 43 -5.56 8.08 31.07
N PRO A 44 -6.55 7.28 31.53
CA PRO A 44 -6.43 6.49 32.76
C PRO A 44 -5.18 5.61 32.73
N GLY A 45 -4.29 5.81 33.70
CA GLY A 45 -2.89 5.33 33.67
C GLY A 45 -2.70 3.84 33.47
N SER A 46 -3.67 2.99 33.81
CA SER A 46 -3.51 1.52 33.80
C SER A 46 -3.36 0.88 32.41
N TRP A 47 -3.82 1.53 31.33
CA TRP A 47 -3.65 1.02 29.95
C TRP A 47 -2.47 1.66 29.20
N VAL A 48 -1.94 2.75 29.75
CA VAL A 48 -0.86 3.57 29.17
C VAL A 48 0.42 3.47 29.99
N GLU A 49 0.38 2.83 31.17
CA GLU A 49 1.55 2.52 31.98
C GLU A 49 2.59 1.82 31.12
N ARG A 50 3.61 2.60 30.75
CA ARG A 50 4.77 2.13 30.05
C ARG A 50 5.50 1.24 31.04
N GLY A 51 5.51 -0.06 30.80
CA GLY A 51 6.36 -0.96 31.56
C GLY A 51 7.81 -0.56 31.28
N ASP A 52 8.65 -0.52 32.30
CA ASP A 52 10.08 -0.31 32.10
C ASP A 52 10.68 -1.56 31.45
N PRO A 53 11.08 -1.52 30.16
CA PRO A 53 11.63 -2.69 29.51
C PRO A 53 13.02 -3.02 30.09
N PRO A 54 13.35 -4.31 30.29
CA PRO A 54 14.72 -4.71 30.58
C PRO A 54 15.68 -4.15 29.53
N THR A 55 16.89 -3.76 29.92
CA THR A 55 17.86 -3.09 29.02
C THR A 55 18.07 -3.83 27.70
N GLY A 56 18.17 -5.17 27.73
CA GLY A 56 18.30 -5.98 26.52
C GLY A 56 17.09 -5.90 25.58
N VAL A 57 15.88 -5.84 26.14
CA VAL A 57 14.63 -5.67 25.38
C VAL A 57 14.54 -4.27 24.78
N ALA A 58 14.91 -3.24 25.55
CA ALA A 58 14.93 -1.86 25.08
C ALA A 58 15.90 -1.67 23.89
N VAL A 59 17.13 -2.19 24.00
CA VAL A 59 18.13 -2.14 22.92
C VAL A 59 17.61 -2.88 21.68
N THR A 60 17.05 -4.09 21.86
CA THR A 60 16.49 -4.87 20.76
C THR A 60 15.33 -4.13 20.08
N GLY A 61 14.43 -3.53 20.87
CA GLY A 61 13.33 -2.72 20.38
C GLY A 61 13.80 -1.51 19.58
N GLY A 62 14.82 -0.80 20.08
CA GLY A 62 15.44 0.33 19.38
C GLY A 62 16.06 -0.09 18.05
N VAL A 63 16.82 -1.19 18.04
CA VAL A 63 17.43 -1.73 16.81
C VAL A 63 16.36 -2.13 15.79
N LEU A 64 15.30 -2.81 16.21
CA LEU A 64 14.19 -3.18 15.33
C LEU A 64 13.45 -1.95 14.79
N ALA A 65 13.23 -0.93 15.62
CA ALA A 65 12.59 0.31 15.19
C ALA A 65 13.41 1.01 14.09
N VAL A 66 14.73 1.15 14.29
CA VAL A 66 15.63 1.75 13.30
C VAL A 66 15.67 0.90 12.02
N LEU A 67 15.77 -0.42 12.15
CA LEU A 67 15.77 -1.33 11.00
C LEU A 67 14.47 -1.24 10.19
N GLY A 68 13.32 -1.22 10.86
CA GLY A 68 12.01 -1.05 10.24
C GLY A 68 11.93 0.27 9.45
N LEU A 69 12.41 1.37 10.03
CA LEU A 69 12.48 2.66 9.37
C LEU A 69 13.39 2.64 8.12
N VAL A 70 14.57 2.02 8.20
CA VAL A 70 15.47 1.87 7.05
C VAL A 70 14.80 1.08 5.92
N LEU A 71 14.11 -0.03 6.24
CA LEU A 71 13.37 -0.83 5.26
C LEU A 71 12.25 -0.03 4.58
N GLU A 72 11.52 0.80 5.34
CA GLU A 72 10.50 1.70 4.77
C GLU A 72 11.12 2.71 3.81
N ILE A 73 12.22 3.38 4.20
CA ILE A 73 12.91 4.36 3.35
C ILE A 73 13.39 3.68 2.05
N VAL A 74 14.04 2.54 2.15
CA VAL A 74 14.51 1.78 0.97
C VAL A 74 13.35 1.36 0.08
N GLY A 75 12.25 0.87 0.67
CA GLY A 75 11.04 0.49 -0.06
C GLY A 75 10.39 1.67 -0.78
N LEU A 76 10.29 2.83 -0.12
CA LEU A 76 9.77 4.07 -0.70
C LEU A 76 10.66 4.58 -1.83
N VAL A 77 11.98 4.61 -1.64
CA VAL A 77 12.94 5.00 -2.67
C VAL A 77 12.86 4.07 -3.88
N GLY A 78 12.76 2.75 -3.66
CA GLY A 78 12.56 1.77 -4.72
C GLY A 78 11.25 1.98 -5.47
N LEU A 79 10.16 2.29 -4.76
CA LEU A 79 8.86 2.57 -5.35
C LEU A 79 8.90 3.84 -6.22
N VAL A 80 9.52 4.92 -5.72
CA VAL A 80 9.69 6.18 -6.46
C VAL A 80 10.58 5.99 -7.68
N ARG A 81 11.76 5.36 -7.52
CA ARG A 81 12.70 5.08 -8.62
C ARG A 81 12.09 4.22 -9.72
N SER A 82 11.16 3.35 -9.37
CA SER A 82 10.50 2.49 -10.35
C SER A 82 9.56 3.19 -11.32
N GLY A 83 9.29 4.49 -11.13
CA GLY A 83 8.36 5.25 -11.98
C GLY A 83 6.91 4.79 -11.88
N SER A 84 6.59 3.85 -10.98
CA SER A 84 5.25 3.26 -10.80
C SER A 84 4.19 4.33 -10.54
N TYR A 85 4.54 5.37 -9.79
CA TYR A 85 3.66 6.51 -9.52
C TYR A 85 3.28 7.29 -10.78
N ARG A 86 4.17 7.39 -11.77
CA ARG A 86 3.87 8.06 -13.04
C ARG A 86 2.94 7.20 -13.89
N ALA A 87 3.27 5.91 -14.02
CA ALA A 87 2.46 4.94 -14.74
C ALA A 87 1.04 4.80 -14.16
N ASP A 88 0.90 4.76 -12.83
CA ASP A 88 -0.41 4.68 -12.20
C ASP A 88 -1.19 5.99 -12.28
N ARG A 89 -0.52 7.16 -12.36
CA ARG A 89 -1.19 8.46 -12.55
C ARG A 89 -1.82 8.59 -13.94
N GLU A 90 -1.25 7.95 -14.95
CA GLU A 90 -1.72 7.97 -16.33
C GLU A 90 -2.70 6.82 -16.62
N SER A 91 -2.87 5.89 -15.67
CA SER A 91 -3.75 4.72 -15.84
C SER A 91 -5.23 5.09 -15.93
N ARG A 92 -5.88 4.65 -17.03
CA ARG A 92 -7.33 4.76 -17.24
C ARG A 92 -8.16 4.04 -16.18
N LEU A 93 -7.56 3.13 -15.39
CA LEU A 93 -8.24 2.48 -14.27
C LEU A 93 -8.74 3.47 -13.21
N TRP A 94 -8.17 4.69 -13.15
CA TRP A 94 -8.70 5.72 -12.25
C TRP A 94 -10.14 6.13 -12.60
N ALA A 95 -10.49 6.18 -13.88
CA ALA A 95 -11.84 6.50 -14.35
C ALA A 95 -12.88 5.42 -13.96
N VAL A 96 -12.44 4.18 -13.72
CA VAL A 96 -13.31 3.04 -13.41
C VAL A 96 -13.78 3.04 -11.95
N SER A 97 -14.99 2.55 -11.69
CA SER A 97 -15.56 2.41 -10.34
C SER A 97 -14.82 1.34 -9.51
N PHE A 98 -14.86 1.45 -8.18
CA PHE A 98 -14.18 0.48 -7.30
C PHE A 98 -14.74 -0.95 -7.45
N ARG A 99 -16.06 -1.08 -7.67
CA ARG A 99 -16.72 -2.36 -7.93
C ARG A 99 -16.15 -3.02 -9.20
N ARG A 100 -16.06 -2.26 -10.31
CA ARG A 100 -15.51 -2.76 -11.57
C ARG A 100 -14.03 -3.10 -11.47
N ARG A 101 -13.23 -2.36 -10.68
CA ARG A 101 -11.83 -2.76 -10.39
C ARG A 101 -11.73 -4.11 -9.67
N ARG A 102 -12.60 -4.37 -8.69
CA ARG A 102 -12.65 -5.67 -8.01
C ARG A 102 -13.06 -6.79 -8.97
N GLU A 103 -13.99 -6.54 -9.87
CA GLU A 103 -14.40 -7.49 -10.91
C GLU A 103 -13.25 -7.80 -11.86
N LEU A 104 -12.55 -6.78 -12.38
CA LEU A 104 -11.35 -6.96 -13.22
C LEU A 104 -10.26 -7.76 -12.50
N ALA A 105 -9.97 -7.45 -11.24
CA ALA A 105 -8.99 -8.21 -10.45
C ALA A 105 -9.42 -9.68 -10.26
N ARG A 106 -10.71 -9.95 -10.06
CA ARG A 106 -11.23 -11.33 -10.00
C ARG A 106 -11.12 -12.04 -11.33
N ALA A 107 -11.43 -11.37 -12.44
CA ALA A 107 -11.30 -11.93 -13.79
C ALA A 107 -9.84 -12.31 -14.09
N VAL A 108 -8.88 -11.42 -13.79
CA VAL A 108 -7.43 -11.70 -13.89
C VAL A 108 -7.04 -12.91 -13.03
N ARG A 109 -7.51 -12.98 -11.77
CA ARG A 109 -7.22 -14.12 -10.87
C ARG A 109 -7.79 -15.44 -11.38
N ARG A 110 -8.89 -15.41 -12.15
CA ARG A 110 -9.54 -16.58 -12.74
C ARG A 110 -9.01 -16.91 -14.13
N GLY A 111 -8.24 -16.03 -14.75
CA GLY A 111 -7.78 -16.18 -16.14
C GLY A 111 -8.91 -16.06 -17.17
N VAL A 112 -10.02 -15.41 -16.83
CA VAL A 112 -11.20 -15.31 -17.71
C VAL A 112 -11.24 -13.94 -18.40
N VAL A 113 -11.47 -13.95 -19.71
CA VAL A 113 -11.69 -12.75 -20.53
C VAL A 113 -13.13 -12.79 -21.05
N ASP A 114 -14.03 -12.05 -20.39
CA ASP A 114 -15.46 -12.04 -20.73
C ASP A 114 -15.74 -11.30 -22.05
N SER A 115 -14.93 -10.30 -22.38
CA SER A 115 -15.03 -9.52 -23.62
C SER A 115 -13.63 -9.11 -24.12
N PRO A 116 -13.36 -9.16 -25.44
CA PRO A 116 -12.12 -8.63 -26.03
C PRO A 116 -11.87 -7.16 -25.67
N ASP A 117 -12.93 -6.35 -25.52
CA ASP A 117 -12.85 -4.93 -25.19
C ASP A 117 -12.33 -4.68 -23.76
N ASP A 118 -12.48 -5.67 -22.87
CA ASP A 118 -12.00 -5.60 -21.49
C ASP A 118 -10.52 -5.96 -21.36
N LEU A 119 -9.93 -6.57 -22.40
CA LEU A 119 -8.55 -7.06 -22.37
C LEU A 119 -7.52 -5.98 -21.99
N PRO A 120 -7.58 -4.73 -22.50
CA PRO A 120 -6.66 -3.67 -22.08
C PRO A 120 -6.78 -3.33 -20.58
N PHE A 121 -8.01 -3.36 -20.04
CA PHE A 121 -8.25 -3.09 -18.62
C PHE A 121 -7.77 -4.25 -17.75
N LEU A 122 -7.97 -5.49 -18.17
CA LEU A 122 -7.48 -6.70 -17.51
C LEU A 122 -5.95 -6.73 -17.48
N ARG A 123 -5.27 -6.44 -18.60
CA ARG A 123 -3.80 -6.30 -18.66
C ARG A 123 -3.28 -5.24 -17.70
N THR A 124 -3.93 -4.08 -17.66
CA THR A 124 -3.55 -3.00 -16.75
C THR A 124 -3.74 -3.42 -15.29
N ALA A 125 -4.84 -4.09 -14.97
CA ALA A 125 -5.11 -4.61 -13.62
C ALA A 125 -4.09 -5.68 -13.21
N ALA A 126 -3.76 -6.63 -14.11
CA ALA A 126 -2.73 -7.63 -13.88
C ALA A 126 -1.35 -6.98 -13.64
N ALA A 127 -0.96 -6.00 -14.46
CA ALA A 127 0.28 -5.26 -14.25
C ALA A 127 0.32 -4.54 -12.90
N GLN A 128 -0.81 -3.97 -12.44
CA GLN A 128 -0.90 -3.40 -11.09
C GLN A 128 -0.73 -4.45 -10.00
N MET A 129 -1.35 -5.64 -10.14
CA MET A 129 -1.20 -6.73 -9.16
C MET A 129 0.26 -7.20 -9.04
N VAL A 130 1.00 -7.28 -10.16
CA VAL A 130 2.44 -7.58 -10.13
C VAL A 130 3.23 -6.47 -9.43
N ARG A 131 2.90 -5.20 -9.70
CA ARG A 131 3.56 -4.05 -9.05
C ARG A 131 3.33 -4.01 -7.54
N LEU A 132 2.19 -4.47 -7.03
CA LEU A 132 1.90 -4.52 -5.59
C LEU A 132 2.92 -5.37 -4.82
N ARG A 133 3.56 -6.36 -5.46
CA ARG A 133 4.64 -7.15 -4.83
C ARG A 133 5.80 -6.28 -4.35
N ARG A 134 6.04 -5.13 -5.00
CA ARG A 134 7.08 -4.16 -4.59
C ARG A 134 6.75 -3.42 -3.29
N GLN A 135 5.52 -3.50 -2.79
CA GLN A 135 5.12 -2.90 -1.52
C GLN A 135 5.43 -3.80 -0.32
N ILE A 136 5.74 -5.08 -0.54
CA ILE A 136 6.04 -6.04 0.54
C ILE A 136 7.18 -5.57 1.46
N PRO A 137 8.31 -5.02 0.96
CA PRO A 137 9.36 -4.50 1.84
C PRO A 137 8.89 -3.34 2.73
N ILE A 138 8.00 -2.48 2.23
CA ILE A 138 7.42 -1.38 3.01
C ILE A 138 6.54 -1.94 4.13
N ILE A 139 5.70 -2.94 3.81
CA ILE A 139 4.86 -3.62 4.81
C ILE A 139 5.74 -4.31 5.86
N GLY A 140 6.81 -4.99 5.43
CA GLY A 140 7.78 -5.62 6.32
C GLY A 140 8.44 -4.62 7.26
N GLY A 141 8.93 -3.50 6.72
CA GLY A 141 9.52 -2.40 7.50
C GLY A 141 8.55 -1.86 8.55
N LEU A 142 7.29 -1.64 8.18
CA LEU A 142 6.25 -1.14 9.09
C LEU A 142 5.95 -2.13 10.22
N VAL A 143 5.84 -3.43 9.93
CA VAL A 143 5.63 -4.46 10.96
C VAL A 143 6.84 -4.54 11.90
N THR A 144 8.06 -4.52 11.36
CA THR A 144 9.30 -4.49 12.15
C THR A 144 9.39 -3.25 13.04
N LEU A 145 9.01 -2.09 12.52
CA LEU A 145 8.95 -0.84 13.27
C LEU A 145 7.94 -0.93 14.43
N ASN A 146 6.73 -1.43 14.17
CA ASN A 146 5.70 -1.62 15.21
C ASN A 146 6.15 -2.62 16.28
N LEU A 147 6.86 -3.68 15.90
CA LEU A 147 7.46 -4.61 16.86
C LEU A 147 8.50 -3.92 17.73
N GLY A 148 9.35 -3.06 17.15
CA GLY A 148 10.31 -2.26 17.91
C GLY A 148 9.62 -1.34 18.94
N GLN A 149 8.56 -0.63 18.52
CA GLN A 149 7.76 0.22 19.42
C GLN A 149 7.06 -0.57 20.52
N LEU A 150 6.57 -1.77 20.21
CA LEU A 150 6.00 -2.68 21.20
C LEU A 150 7.02 -3.04 22.28
N LEU A 151 8.24 -3.42 21.90
CA LEU A 151 9.29 -3.79 22.86
C LEU A 151 9.80 -2.60 23.68
N LEU A 152 9.83 -1.40 23.10
CA LEU A 152 10.23 -0.17 23.79
C LEU A 152 9.21 0.32 24.82
N SER A 153 7.94 -0.06 24.67
CA SER A 153 6.85 0.43 25.53
C SER A 153 6.32 -0.62 26.50
N LEU A 154 6.31 -1.90 26.10
CA LEU A 154 5.68 -3.03 26.78
C LEU A 154 4.24 -2.78 27.26
N ALA A 155 3.56 -1.76 26.73
CA ALA A 155 2.21 -1.44 27.18
C ALA A 155 1.19 -2.39 26.52
N PRO A 156 0.16 -2.86 27.25
CA PRO A 156 -0.87 -3.76 26.70
C PRO A 156 -1.53 -3.25 25.41
N MET A 157 -1.72 -1.93 25.30
CA MET A 157 -2.28 -1.30 24.10
C MET A 157 -1.42 -1.54 22.86
N TRP A 158 -0.09 -1.52 22.99
CA TRP A 158 0.81 -1.79 21.87
C TRP A 158 0.74 -3.24 21.42
N PHE A 159 0.50 -4.20 22.33
CA PHE A 159 0.29 -5.61 21.96
C PHE A 159 -0.96 -5.76 21.09
N LEU A 160 -2.05 -5.11 21.46
CA LEU A 160 -3.29 -5.12 20.68
C LEU A 160 -3.08 -4.49 19.29
N LEU A 161 -2.47 -3.31 19.23
CA LEU A 161 -2.17 -2.62 17.97
C LEU A 161 -1.23 -3.45 17.08
N PHE A 162 -0.15 -3.98 17.65
CA PHE A 162 0.78 -4.85 16.94
C PHE A 162 0.10 -6.11 16.42
N GLY A 163 -0.75 -6.76 17.23
CA GLY A 163 -1.49 -7.95 16.83
C GLY A 163 -2.44 -7.68 15.66
N VAL A 164 -3.26 -6.63 15.76
CA VAL A 164 -4.21 -6.24 14.69
C VAL A 164 -3.48 -5.88 13.40
N THR A 165 -2.47 -5.01 13.49
CA THR A 165 -1.68 -4.60 12.31
C THR A 165 -0.95 -5.78 11.67
N SER A 166 -0.35 -6.66 12.47
CA SER A 166 0.36 -7.84 11.97
C SER A 166 -0.57 -8.80 11.23
N VAL A 167 -1.75 -9.11 11.77
CA VAL A 167 -2.73 -9.97 11.10
C VAL A 167 -3.20 -9.34 9.78
N MET A 168 -3.53 -8.05 9.79
CA MET A 168 -3.96 -7.33 8.59
C MET A 168 -2.88 -7.33 7.50
N PHE A 169 -1.62 -7.06 7.87
CA PHE A 169 -0.50 -7.02 6.93
C PHE A 169 -0.07 -8.41 6.46
N ALA A 170 -0.09 -9.42 7.32
CA ALA A 170 0.15 -10.81 6.93
C ALA A 170 -0.88 -11.26 5.90
N PHE A 171 -2.16 -10.96 6.13
CA PHE A 171 -3.23 -11.28 5.19
C PHE A 171 -3.07 -10.53 3.86
N ALA A 172 -2.77 -9.22 3.89
CA ALA A 172 -2.52 -8.44 2.68
C ALA A 172 -1.31 -8.96 1.89
N SER A 173 -0.20 -9.25 2.56
CA SER A 173 1.02 -9.79 1.95
C SER A 173 0.78 -11.16 1.35
N TRP A 174 0.04 -12.03 2.06
CA TRP A 174 -0.35 -13.34 1.56
C TRP A 174 -1.21 -13.23 0.30
N GLN A 175 -2.20 -12.33 0.28
CA GLN A 175 -2.98 -12.08 -0.93
C GLN A 175 -2.12 -11.60 -2.10
N ILE A 176 -1.23 -10.63 -1.87
CA ILE A 176 -0.33 -10.09 -2.91
C ILE A 176 0.57 -11.19 -3.47
N LEU A 177 1.18 -11.99 -2.59
CA LEU A 177 2.07 -13.09 -3.00
C LEU A 177 1.34 -14.21 -3.73
N ARG A 178 0.09 -14.49 -3.35
CA ARG A 178 -0.75 -15.48 -4.03
C ARG A 178 -1.23 -14.99 -5.40
N ASP A 179 -1.48 -13.70 -5.52
CA ASP A 179 -2.05 -13.09 -6.72
C ASP A 179 -1.01 -12.74 -7.79
N ALA A 180 0.20 -12.32 -7.38
CA ALA A 180 1.22 -11.87 -8.31
C ALA A 180 1.60 -12.94 -9.37
N PRO A 181 1.83 -14.22 -9.01
CA PRO A 181 2.13 -15.26 -10.01
C PRO A 181 0.99 -15.48 -11.01
N ARG A 182 -0.27 -15.34 -10.57
CA ARG A 182 -1.46 -15.47 -11.43
C ARG A 182 -1.56 -14.31 -12.41
N ALA A 183 -1.29 -13.10 -11.94
CA ALA A 183 -1.23 -11.92 -12.80
C ALA A 183 -0.07 -12.00 -13.80
N GLU A 184 1.09 -12.52 -13.39
CA GLU A 184 2.23 -12.78 -14.29
C GLU A 184 1.89 -13.86 -15.34
N ALA A 185 1.18 -14.92 -14.96
CA ALA A 185 0.68 -15.92 -15.91
C ALA A 185 -0.30 -15.32 -16.91
N PHE A 186 -1.27 -14.53 -16.43
CA PHE A 186 -2.24 -13.86 -17.29
C PHE A 186 -1.58 -12.93 -18.31
N LEU A 187 -0.56 -12.16 -17.89
CA LEU A 187 0.19 -11.28 -18.79
C LEU A 187 1.04 -12.04 -19.82
N ARG A 188 1.52 -13.23 -19.48
CA ARG A 188 2.23 -14.11 -20.43
C ARG A 188 1.30 -14.70 -21.49
N GLU A 189 0.09 -15.07 -21.10
CA GLU A 189 -0.93 -15.59 -22.03
C GLU A 189 -1.52 -14.50 -22.93
N HIS A 190 -1.58 -13.26 -22.45
CA HIS A 190 -2.16 -12.13 -23.16
C HIS A 190 -1.12 -11.01 -23.34
N PRO A 191 -0.04 -11.23 -24.12
CA PRO A 191 1.02 -10.25 -24.30
C PRO A 191 0.47 -8.96 -24.90
N GLY A 192 0.93 -7.81 -24.38
CA GLY A 192 0.57 -6.51 -24.91
C GLY A 192 0.95 -6.39 -26.39
N ASP A 193 0.11 -5.72 -27.18
CA ASP A 193 0.41 -5.46 -28.59
C ASP A 193 1.55 -4.42 -28.66
N PRO A 194 2.77 -4.77 -29.13
CA PRO A 194 3.94 -3.90 -29.06
C PRO A 194 3.72 -2.56 -29.78
N ALA A 195 2.86 -2.56 -30.81
CA ALA A 195 2.51 -1.38 -31.61
C ALA A 195 1.84 -0.25 -30.82
N VAL A 196 1.18 -0.54 -29.69
CA VAL A 196 0.51 0.48 -28.86
C VAL A 196 1.49 1.19 -27.92
N THR A 197 2.62 0.56 -27.59
CA THR A 197 3.64 1.10 -26.68
C THR A 197 4.61 2.08 -27.35
N GLU A 198 4.80 2.03 -28.67
CA GLU A 198 5.77 2.89 -29.38
C GLU A 198 5.27 4.31 -29.69
N SER A 199 3.95 4.58 -29.73
CA SER A 199 3.46 5.88 -30.22
C SER A 199 3.56 7.07 -29.24
N THR A 200 4.02 6.86 -28.00
CA THR A 200 4.14 7.94 -26.99
C THR A 200 5.57 8.37 -26.70
N GLY A 201 6.56 7.83 -27.42
CA GLY A 201 7.97 8.19 -27.32
C GLY A 201 8.43 9.23 -28.35
N SER A 202 7.64 10.27 -28.63
CA SER A 202 8.16 11.44 -29.35
C SER A 202 7.72 12.74 -28.66
N ARG A 203 8.69 13.36 -27.98
CA ARG A 203 8.92 14.80 -27.73
C ARG A 203 9.45 15.07 -26.33
#